data_AF-A0AA51DBC0-F1
#
_entry.id   AF-A0AA51DBC0-F1
#
_cell.length_a   1.000
_cell.length_b   1.000
_cell.length_c   1.000
_cell.angle_alpha   90.00
_cell.angle_beta   90.00
_cell.angle_gamma   90.00
#
_symmetry.space_group_name_H-M   'P 1'
#
loop_
_entity.id
_entity.type
_entity.pdbx_description
1 polymer ?
#
loop_
_entity_poly.entity_id
_entity_poly.type
_entity_poly.pdbx_seq_one_letter_code
_entity_poly.pdbx_strand_id
1 'polypeptide(L)'
;MIDYIKYTIDGVTYSLTNNGDNTWSREETAPSVAGNYLLTLIISENGIVTVINSSNDLYETYLNVIMEAERVACLEKYVPDFMAGTKQFRTIFDIENESLDDLYFQIKKIKSDAFITTASNDAIVRLEDFMSIKGLGTLEQRKSYLISMLQKGNKLSENSIKNTTNAITGSNCIVTFFGSDESSNPVPGYGLLRVQVLSPDNSKDYRYEDIFRALKPLVPGHIKLLVIKYFSLWADVKNNFADWNAVASMNDWESVKSYIPPQ
;
A
#
# COMPACT_ATOMS: atom_id res chain seq x y z
N MET A 1 -30.36 -7.67 -28.44
CA MET A 1 -29.25 -8.31 -29.18
C MET A 1 -27.98 -7.65 -28.70
N ILE A 2 -27.04 -8.45 -28.21
CA ILE A 2 -25.77 -7.93 -27.66
C ILE A 2 -24.95 -7.39 -28.84
N ASP A 3 -24.58 -6.11 -28.76
CA ASP A 3 -23.79 -5.42 -29.78
C ASP A 3 -22.30 -5.80 -29.62
N TYR A 4 -21.81 -5.76 -28.37
CA TYR A 4 -20.44 -6.15 -28.02
C TYR A 4 -20.32 -6.44 -26.52
N ILE A 5 -19.31 -7.23 -26.17
CA ILE A 5 -18.83 -7.39 -24.80
C ILE A 5 -17.34 -7.04 -24.75
N LYS A 6 -16.94 -6.27 -23.74
CA LYS A 6 -15.53 -5.96 -23.44
C LYS A 6 -15.20 -6.35 -22.01
N TYR A 7 -13.94 -6.68 -21.78
CA TYR A 7 -13.41 -6.80 -20.43
C TYR A 7 -12.13 -5.98 -20.26
N THR A 8 -11.89 -5.47 -19.06
CA THR A 8 -10.69 -4.71 -18.72
C THR A 8 -9.89 -5.48 -17.67
N ILE A 9 -8.58 -5.66 -17.93
CA ILE A 9 -7.58 -6.20 -16.99
C ILE A 9 -6.48 -5.15 -16.88
N ASP A 10 -6.13 -4.75 -15.66
CA ASP A 10 -5.00 -3.83 -15.40
C ASP A 10 -5.04 -2.53 -16.24
N GLY A 11 -6.24 -1.98 -16.44
CA GLY A 11 -6.44 -0.78 -17.27
C GLY A 11 -6.42 -1.02 -18.79
N VAL A 12 -6.10 -2.22 -19.27
CA VAL A 12 -6.14 -2.59 -20.69
C VAL A 12 -7.48 -3.24 -21.02
N THR A 13 -8.15 -2.76 -22.07
CA THR A 13 -9.49 -3.22 -22.46
C THR A 13 -9.45 -4.08 -23.72
N TYR A 14 -10.10 -5.24 -23.65
CA TYR A 14 -10.18 -6.23 -24.70
C TYR A 14 -11.64 -6.46 -25.12
N SER A 15 -11.89 -6.60 -26.41
CA SER A 15 -13.21 -6.95 -26.96
C SER A 15 -13.33 -8.45 -27.14
N LEU A 16 -14.43 -9.05 -26.68
CA LEU A 16 -14.75 -10.47 -26.89
C LEU A 16 -15.31 -10.72 -28.30
N THR A 17 -15.13 -11.94 -28.81
CA THR A 17 -15.64 -12.38 -30.11
C THR A 17 -16.93 -13.17 -29.92
N ASN A 18 -17.96 -12.89 -30.73
CA ASN A 18 -19.22 -13.64 -30.73
C ASN A 18 -19.04 -14.93 -31.54
N ASN A 19 -19.33 -16.08 -30.93
CA ASN A 19 -19.16 -17.39 -31.55
C ASN A 19 -20.37 -17.84 -32.39
N GLY A 20 -21.45 -17.05 -32.44
CA GLY A 20 -22.65 -17.34 -33.23
C GLY A 20 -23.66 -18.28 -32.55
N ASP A 21 -23.36 -18.75 -31.34
CA ASP A 21 -24.19 -19.63 -30.51
C ASP A 21 -24.64 -18.95 -29.20
N ASN A 22 -24.66 -17.62 -29.19
CA ASN A 22 -24.83 -16.76 -28.01
C ASN A 22 -23.71 -16.85 -26.96
N THR A 23 -22.57 -17.47 -27.26
CA THR A 23 -21.37 -17.39 -26.43
C THR A 23 -20.39 -16.34 -26.96
N TRP A 24 -19.63 -15.74 -26.04
CA TRP A 24 -18.61 -14.73 -26.34
C TRP A 24 -17.29 -15.13 -25.70
N SER A 25 -16.22 -15.21 -26.47
CA SER A 25 -14.91 -15.65 -25.98
C SER A 25 -13.76 -14.91 -26.66
N ARG A 26 -12.61 -14.89 -25.97
CA ARG A 26 -11.34 -14.43 -26.49
C ARG A 26 -10.22 -15.13 -25.73
N GLU A 27 -9.20 -15.57 -26.46
CA GLU A 27 -7.96 -16.07 -25.87
C GLU A 27 -6.98 -14.90 -25.74
N GLU A 28 -6.48 -14.67 -24.53
CA GLU A 28 -5.41 -13.72 -24.26
C GLU A 28 -4.44 -14.32 -23.24
N THR A 29 -3.19 -13.90 -23.31
CA THR A 29 -2.20 -14.26 -22.29
C THR A 29 -2.47 -13.50 -20.99
N ALA A 30 -2.28 -14.17 -19.86
CA ALA A 30 -2.38 -13.52 -18.56
C ALA A 30 -1.31 -12.42 -18.41
N PRO A 31 -1.56 -11.37 -17.60
CA PRO A 31 -0.53 -10.43 -17.18
C PRO A 31 0.75 -11.12 -16.69
N SER A 32 1.92 -10.54 -16.95
CA SER A 32 3.21 -11.13 -16.56
C SER A 32 3.53 -11.00 -15.08
N VAL A 33 2.73 -10.24 -14.33
CA VAL A 33 2.93 -9.98 -12.90
C VAL A 33 1.87 -10.77 -12.12
N ALA A 34 2.29 -11.47 -11.07
CA ALA A 34 1.35 -12.13 -10.17
C ALA A 34 0.54 -11.11 -9.38
N GLY A 35 -0.76 -11.35 -9.27
CA GLY A 35 -1.67 -10.48 -8.56
C GLY A 35 -3.13 -10.82 -8.80
N ASN A 36 -3.98 -10.23 -7.98
CA ASN A 36 -5.42 -10.24 -8.20
C ASN A 36 -5.80 -9.02 -9.03
N TYR A 37 -6.18 -9.26 -10.27
CA TYR A 37 -6.64 -8.22 -11.18
C TYR A 37 -8.15 -8.12 -11.10
N LEU A 38 -8.64 -6.92 -10.79
CA LEU A 38 -10.06 -6.62 -10.91
C LEU A 38 -10.42 -6.65 -12.39
N LEU A 39 -11.38 -7.51 -12.71
CA LEU A 39 -12.00 -7.46 -14.02
C LEU A 39 -13.01 -6.31 -14.04
N THR A 40 -13.34 -5.82 -15.22
CA THR A 40 -14.51 -4.98 -15.43
C THR A 40 -15.14 -5.42 -16.72
N LEU A 41 -16.41 -5.83 -16.68
CA LEU A 41 -17.13 -6.28 -17.86
C LEU A 41 -18.03 -5.14 -18.36
N ILE A 42 -18.01 -4.88 -19.66
CA ILE A 42 -18.86 -3.90 -20.31
C ILE A 42 -19.69 -4.64 -21.36
N ILE A 43 -20.99 -4.68 -21.18
CA ILE A 43 -21.95 -5.30 -22.10
C ILE A 43 -22.77 -4.18 -22.75
N SER A 44 -22.85 -4.16 -24.08
CA SER A 44 -23.81 -3.33 -24.81
C SER A 44 -24.91 -4.22 -25.37
N GLU A 45 -26.16 -3.90 -25.03
CA GLU A 45 -27.33 -4.53 -25.65
C GLU A 45 -28.30 -3.47 -26.17
N ASN A 46 -28.57 -3.50 -27.48
CA ASN A 46 -29.44 -2.54 -28.16
C ASN A 46 -29.06 -1.07 -27.86
N GLY A 47 -27.77 -0.78 -27.73
CA GLY A 47 -27.25 0.55 -27.38
C GLY A 47 -27.28 0.92 -25.89
N ILE A 48 -27.80 0.06 -25.01
CA ILE A 48 -27.72 0.24 -23.56
C ILE A 48 -26.43 -0.40 -23.06
N VAL A 49 -25.57 0.41 -22.44
CA VAL A 49 -24.28 -0.04 -21.89
C VAL A 49 -24.42 -0.34 -20.40
N THR A 50 -24.12 -1.59 -20.02
CA THR A 50 -24.06 -2.03 -18.63
C THR A 50 -22.60 -2.29 -18.25
N VAL A 51 -22.15 -1.69 -17.15
CA VAL A 51 -20.81 -1.89 -16.60
C VAL A 51 -20.93 -2.72 -15.32
N ILE A 52 -20.23 -3.84 -15.28
CA ILE A 52 -20.19 -4.77 -14.15
C ILE A 52 -18.77 -4.75 -13.59
N ASN A 53 -18.62 -4.14 -12.41
CA ASN A 53 -17.34 -3.92 -11.71
C ASN A 53 -17.50 -4.11 -10.20
N SER A 54 -16.43 -3.87 -9.44
CA SER A 54 -16.36 -4.01 -7.97
C SER A 54 -17.34 -3.15 -7.16
N SER A 55 -18.09 -2.25 -7.80
CA SER A 55 -19.16 -1.48 -7.16
C SER A 55 -20.51 -2.21 -7.13
N ASN A 56 -20.60 -3.41 -7.73
CA ASN A 56 -21.79 -4.25 -7.71
C ASN A 56 -21.65 -5.32 -6.62
N ASP A 57 -22.64 -5.43 -5.72
CA ASP A 57 -22.63 -6.35 -4.57
C ASP A 57 -22.54 -7.84 -4.96
N LEU A 58 -22.80 -8.18 -6.23
CA LEU A 58 -22.69 -9.53 -6.80
C LEU A 58 -21.38 -9.76 -7.60
N TYR A 59 -20.43 -8.83 -7.54
CA TYR A 59 -19.21 -8.88 -8.33
C TYR A 59 -18.11 -9.76 -7.71
N GLU A 60 -18.06 -11.03 -8.09
CA GLU A 60 -17.00 -11.97 -7.67
C GLU A 60 -15.96 -12.27 -8.76
N THR A 61 -16.02 -11.60 -9.92
CA THR A 61 -15.07 -11.86 -11.01
C THR A 61 -13.75 -11.12 -10.81
N TYR A 62 -12.73 -11.84 -10.36
CA TYR A 62 -11.34 -11.40 -10.35
C TYR A 62 -10.48 -12.41 -11.12
N LEU A 63 -9.44 -11.93 -11.80
CA LEU A 63 -8.40 -12.79 -12.38
C LEU A 63 -7.26 -12.90 -11.36
N ASN A 64 -7.12 -14.07 -10.75
CA ASN A 64 -5.96 -14.36 -9.92
C ASN A 64 -4.83 -14.90 -10.81
N VAL A 65 -3.86 -14.04 -11.13
CA VAL A 65 -2.64 -14.45 -11.81
C VAL A 65 -1.67 -14.91 -10.75
N ILE A 66 -1.41 -16.21 -10.72
CA ILE A 66 -0.31 -16.76 -9.94
C ILE A 66 0.96 -16.71 -10.79
N MET A 67 2.09 -16.37 -10.16
CA MET A 67 3.39 -16.52 -10.81
C MET A 67 3.53 -18.00 -11.15
N GLU A 68 3.89 -18.32 -12.39
CA GLU A 68 4.33 -19.66 -12.75
C GLU A 68 5.40 -20.04 -11.72
N ALA A 69 5.20 -21.17 -11.03
CA ALA A 69 6.17 -21.67 -10.08
C ALA A 69 7.44 -21.93 -10.88
N GLU A 70 8.39 -21.00 -10.81
CA GLU A 70 9.69 -21.13 -11.46
C GLU A 70 10.24 -22.48 -11.01
N ARG A 71 10.53 -23.39 -11.95
CA ARG A 71 10.97 -24.75 -11.60
C ARG A 71 12.27 -24.64 -10.80
N VAL A 72 12.19 -24.85 -9.49
CA VAL A 72 13.33 -24.76 -8.57
C VAL A 72 13.89 -26.15 -8.30
N ALA A 73 13.01 -27.15 -8.18
CA ALA A 73 13.37 -28.53 -7.93
C ALA A 73 13.82 -29.24 -9.22
N CYS A 74 15.02 -29.82 -9.14
CA CYS A 74 15.59 -30.69 -10.17
C CYS A 74 16.16 -31.95 -9.50
N LEU A 75 15.29 -32.85 -9.03
CA LEU A 75 15.69 -34.10 -8.37
C LEU A 75 16.67 -34.91 -9.21
N GLU A 76 16.57 -34.84 -10.54
CA GLU A 76 17.43 -35.54 -11.50
C GLU A 76 18.92 -35.18 -11.36
N LYS A 77 19.24 -34.01 -10.80
CA LYS A 77 20.63 -33.58 -10.54
C LYS A 77 21.22 -34.18 -9.26
N TYR A 78 20.38 -34.69 -8.36
CA TYR A 78 20.78 -35.17 -7.04
C TYR A 78 20.83 -36.69 -6.93
N VAL A 79 20.37 -37.41 -7.97
CA VAL A 79 20.44 -38.87 -8.06
C VAL A 79 21.49 -39.33 -9.08
N PRO A 80 22.02 -40.56 -8.94
CA PRO A 80 22.94 -41.13 -9.92
C PRO A 80 22.35 -41.26 -11.33
N ASP A 81 23.21 -41.13 -12.36
CA ASP A 81 22.82 -41.11 -13.79
C ASP A 81 21.96 -42.30 -14.24
N PHE A 82 22.20 -43.49 -13.69
CA PHE A 82 21.43 -44.68 -14.05
C PHE A 82 19.97 -44.62 -13.56
N MET A 83 19.71 -43.93 -12.44
CA MET A 83 18.34 -43.66 -11.97
C MET A 83 17.70 -42.55 -12.80
N ALA A 84 18.41 -41.44 -13.02
CA ALA A 84 17.92 -40.31 -13.83
C ALA A 84 17.63 -40.69 -15.30
N GLY A 85 18.34 -41.67 -15.84
CA GLY A 85 18.17 -42.18 -17.19
C GLY A 85 16.93 -43.07 -17.39
N THR A 86 16.34 -43.60 -16.33
CA THR A 86 15.25 -44.58 -16.41
C THR A 86 13.90 -43.87 -16.58
N LYS A 87 13.09 -44.28 -17.57
CA LYS A 87 11.81 -43.62 -17.90
C LYS A 87 10.83 -43.55 -16.72
N GLN A 88 10.76 -44.62 -15.93
CA GLN A 88 9.91 -44.72 -14.74
C GLN A 88 10.33 -43.68 -13.69
N PHE A 89 11.63 -43.56 -13.43
CA PHE A 89 12.17 -42.58 -12.49
C PHE A 89 11.98 -41.14 -12.98
N ARG A 90 12.14 -40.86 -14.28
CA ARG A 90 11.82 -39.53 -14.83
C ARG A 90 10.38 -39.12 -14.55
N THR A 91 9.44 -40.03 -14.76
CA THR A 91 8.01 -39.75 -14.50
C THR A 91 7.76 -39.47 -13.02
N ILE A 92 8.43 -40.20 -12.12
CA ILE A 92 8.37 -39.95 -10.68
C ILE A 92 8.95 -38.57 -10.35
N PHE A 93 10.14 -38.26 -10.87
CA PHE A 93 10.80 -36.98 -10.63
C PHE A 93 10.02 -35.79 -11.18
N ASP A 94 9.36 -35.92 -12.33
CA ASP A 94 8.50 -34.86 -12.87
C ASP A 94 7.35 -34.53 -11.91
N ILE A 95 6.67 -35.55 -11.37
CA ILE A 95 5.57 -35.37 -10.40
C ILE A 95 6.10 -34.85 -9.05
N GLU A 96 7.21 -35.40 -8.56
CA GLU A 96 7.79 -34.98 -7.29
C GLU A 96 8.36 -33.56 -7.36
N ASN A 97 8.99 -33.18 -8.48
CA ASN A 97 9.48 -31.82 -8.69
C ASN A 97 8.31 -30.81 -8.67
N GLU A 98 7.18 -31.12 -9.32
CA GLU A 98 5.98 -30.25 -9.28
C GLU A 98 5.48 -30.06 -7.83
N SER A 99 5.39 -31.14 -7.06
CA SER A 99 4.98 -31.06 -5.65
C SER A 99 5.99 -30.28 -4.79
N LEU A 100 7.29 -30.38 -5.07
CA LEU A 100 8.34 -29.65 -4.36
C LEU A 100 8.34 -28.17 -4.74
N ASP A 101 8.05 -27.83 -5.99
CA ASP A 101 7.95 -26.46 -6.46
C ASP A 101 6.76 -25.75 -5.82
N ASP A 102 5.59 -26.41 -5.70
CA ASP A 102 4.45 -25.87 -4.94
C ASP A 102 4.82 -25.67 -3.46
N LEU A 103 5.46 -26.67 -2.83
CA LEU A 103 5.92 -26.54 -1.45
C LEU A 103 6.90 -25.37 -1.27
N TYR A 104 7.83 -25.19 -2.22
CA TYR A 104 8.76 -24.06 -2.21
C TYR A 104 8.03 -22.72 -2.36
N PHE A 105 7.04 -22.64 -3.25
CA PHE A 105 6.19 -21.47 -3.43
C PHE A 105 5.43 -21.13 -2.13
N GLN A 106 4.82 -22.12 -1.49
CA GLN A 106 4.12 -21.93 -0.21
C GLN A 106 5.08 -21.43 0.89
N ILE A 107 6.28 -22.01 1.00
CA ILE A 107 7.31 -21.57 1.95
C ILE A 107 7.70 -20.12 1.66
N LYS A 108 7.91 -19.75 0.40
CA LYS A 108 8.26 -18.39 0.00
C LYS A 108 7.13 -17.40 0.35
N LYS A 109 5.88 -17.79 0.12
CA LYS A 109 4.69 -17.01 0.50
C LYS A 109 4.60 -16.82 2.02
N ILE A 110 4.79 -17.89 2.80
CA ILE A 110 4.81 -17.82 4.27
C ILE A 110 5.94 -16.90 4.74
N LYS A 111 7.12 -17.00 4.12
CA LYS A 111 8.27 -16.14 4.42
C LYS A 111 7.98 -14.67 4.12
N SER A 112 7.36 -14.35 2.99
CA SER A 112 6.97 -12.96 2.68
C SER A 112 5.87 -12.45 3.61
N ASP A 113 4.91 -13.31 3.98
CA ASP A 113 3.81 -12.98 4.89
C ASP A 113 4.27 -12.82 6.36
N ALA A 114 5.48 -13.26 6.71
CA ALA A 114 6.02 -13.15 8.06
C ALA A 114 6.29 -11.70 8.49
N PHE A 115 6.57 -10.79 7.55
CA PHE A 115 6.88 -9.38 7.84
C PHE A 115 5.83 -8.46 7.22
N ILE A 116 5.35 -7.47 7.98
CA ILE A 116 4.30 -6.54 7.53
C ILE A 116 4.68 -5.80 6.24
N THR A 117 5.96 -5.45 6.08
CA THR A 117 6.46 -4.75 4.89
C THR A 117 6.29 -5.58 3.61
N THR A 118 6.54 -6.89 3.69
CA THR A 118 6.48 -7.82 2.55
C THR A 118 5.18 -8.62 2.48
N ALA A 119 4.28 -8.46 3.46
CA ALA A 119 3.08 -9.27 3.59
C ALA A 119 2.09 -9.04 2.44
N SER A 120 1.41 -10.12 2.05
CA SER A 120 0.28 -10.10 1.13
C SER A 120 -0.96 -9.47 1.77
N ASN A 121 -1.95 -9.12 0.94
CA ASN A 121 -3.20 -8.55 1.41
C ASN A 121 -3.93 -9.48 2.41
N ASP A 122 -3.95 -10.79 2.14
CA ASP A 122 -4.61 -11.76 3.02
C ASP A 122 -3.95 -11.81 4.41
N ALA A 123 -2.62 -11.73 4.45
CA ALA A 123 -1.88 -11.68 5.71
C ALA A 123 -2.17 -10.40 6.50
N ILE A 124 -2.28 -9.26 5.82
CA ILE A 124 -2.64 -7.98 6.45
C ILE A 124 -4.08 -8.01 6.99
N VAL A 125 -5.04 -8.57 6.25
CA VAL A 125 -6.42 -8.73 6.73
C VAL A 125 -6.46 -9.59 8.00
N ARG A 126 -5.78 -10.74 8.01
CA ARG A 126 -5.70 -11.59 9.23
C ARG A 126 -5.13 -10.84 10.43
N LEU A 127 -4.11 -10.01 10.20
CA LEU A 127 -3.48 -9.24 11.26
C LEU A 127 -4.39 -8.11 11.77
N GLU A 128 -5.12 -7.45 10.86
CA GLU A 128 -6.12 -6.45 11.21
C GLU A 128 -7.27 -7.03 12.02
N ASP A 129 -7.78 -8.20 11.62
CA ASP A 129 -8.82 -8.94 12.36
C ASP A 129 -8.31 -9.33 13.75
N PHE A 130 -7.09 -9.85 13.84
CA PHE A 130 -6.44 -10.17 15.11
C PHE A 130 -6.32 -8.96 16.04
N MET A 131 -6.03 -7.78 15.48
CA MET A 131 -5.94 -6.53 16.24
C MET A 131 -7.31 -5.84 16.43
N SER A 132 -8.39 -6.37 15.87
CA SER A 132 -9.73 -5.75 15.84
C SER A 132 -9.71 -4.33 15.25
N ILE A 133 -8.93 -4.14 14.18
CA ILE A 133 -8.78 -2.88 13.46
C ILE A 133 -9.45 -3.00 12.10
N LYS A 134 -10.18 -1.97 11.68
CA LYS A 134 -10.68 -1.89 10.31
C LYS A 134 -9.59 -1.34 9.38
N GLY A 135 -9.10 -2.15 8.46
CA GLY A 135 -8.25 -1.71 7.35
C GLY A 135 -8.96 -0.68 6.48
N LEU A 136 -8.27 0.41 6.14
CA LEU A 136 -8.80 1.44 5.25
C LEU A 136 -7.68 1.87 4.30
N GLY A 137 -8.02 2.12 3.03
CA GLY A 137 -7.05 2.59 2.03
C GLY A 137 -6.35 1.45 1.27
N THR A 138 -5.20 1.77 0.67
CA THR A 138 -4.39 0.83 -0.12
C THR A 138 -3.61 -0.14 0.77
N LEU A 139 -3.06 -1.22 0.19
CA LEU A 139 -2.26 -2.21 0.93
C LEU A 139 -1.06 -1.54 1.63
N GLU A 140 -0.34 -0.66 0.94
CA GLU A 140 0.85 0.03 1.48
C GLU A 140 0.49 1.03 2.59
N GLN A 141 -0.63 1.73 2.47
CA GLN A 141 -1.16 2.59 3.53
C GLN A 141 -1.52 1.78 4.78
N ARG A 142 -2.19 0.64 4.61
CA ARG A 142 -2.56 -0.27 5.72
C ARG A 142 -1.32 -0.84 6.41
N LYS A 143 -0.31 -1.28 5.64
CA LYS A 143 0.99 -1.72 6.18
C LYS A 143 1.66 -0.62 7.01
N SER A 144 1.75 0.59 6.46
CA SER A 144 2.34 1.76 7.13
C SER A 144 1.62 2.10 8.43
N TYR A 145 0.28 2.02 8.43
CA TYR A 145 -0.53 2.21 9.63
C TYR A 145 -0.25 1.15 10.69
N LEU A 146 -0.19 -0.13 10.32
CA LEU A 146 0.12 -1.23 11.24
C LEU A 146 1.53 -1.10 11.84
N ILE A 147 2.52 -0.71 11.02
CA ILE A 147 3.88 -0.42 11.49
C ILE A 147 3.85 0.73 12.51
N SER A 148 3.10 1.80 12.22
CA SER A 148 2.96 2.95 13.14
C SER A 148 2.36 2.56 14.50
N MET A 149 1.49 1.54 14.52
CA MET A 149 0.87 1.00 15.73
C MET A 149 1.83 0.11 16.53
N LEU A 150 2.75 -0.61 15.87
CA LEU A 150 3.74 -1.43 16.57
C LEU A 150 4.90 -0.61 17.11
N GLN A 151 5.26 0.50 16.45
CA GLN A 151 6.28 1.45 16.93
C GLN A 151 5.78 2.33 18.09
N LYS A 152 4.51 2.19 18.45
CA LYS A 152 3.85 2.88 19.55
C LYS A 152 4.39 2.38 20.89
N GLY A 153 5.13 3.23 21.60
CA GLY A 153 5.48 2.98 23.00
C GLY A 153 4.26 3.07 23.93
N ASN A 154 4.36 2.52 25.15
CA ASN A 154 3.26 2.50 26.13
C ASN A 154 2.75 3.89 26.56
N LYS A 155 3.55 4.94 26.39
CA LYS A 155 3.22 6.30 26.81
C LYS A 155 3.32 7.27 25.65
N LEU A 156 2.33 8.15 25.53
CA LEU A 156 2.33 9.27 24.60
C LEU A 156 3.48 10.22 24.97
N SER A 157 4.52 10.18 24.16
CA SER A 157 5.72 11.02 24.22
C SER A 157 5.94 11.70 22.87
N GLU A 158 6.69 12.80 22.86
CA GLU A 158 7.06 13.47 21.61
C GLU A 158 7.71 12.51 20.60
N ASN A 159 8.62 11.64 21.08
CA ASN A 159 9.27 10.63 20.25
C ASN A 159 8.26 9.61 19.69
N SER A 160 7.29 9.16 20.48
CA SER A 160 6.27 8.24 19.96
C SER A 160 5.41 8.89 18.86
N ILE A 161 5.07 10.18 19.00
CA ILE A 161 4.29 10.92 18.00
C ILE A 161 5.10 11.09 16.70
N LYS A 162 6.39 11.43 16.83
CA LYS A 162 7.31 11.54 15.70
C LYS A 162 7.47 10.21 14.97
N ASN A 163 7.66 9.12 15.71
CA ASN A 163 7.80 7.78 15.13
C ASN A 163 6.53 7.34 14.41
N THR A 164 5.34 7.51 15.02
CA THR A 164 4.06 7.18 14.37
C THR A 164 3.85 8.02 13.10
N THR A 165 4.19 9.31 13.13
CA THR A 165 4.05 10.17 11.96
C THR A 165 5.00 9.75 10.84
N ASN A 166 6.27 9.53 11.15
CA ASN A 166 7.27 9.07 10.19
C ASN A 166 6.90 7.70 9.58
N ALA A 167 6.43 6.76 10.40
CA ALA A 167 5.97 5.46 9.91
C ALA A 167 4.86 5.58 8.83
N ILE A 168 3.99 6.59 8.92
CA ILE A 168 2.91 6.83 7.98
C ILE A 168 3.36 7.68 6.79
N THR A 169 3.97 8.85 7.03
CA THR A 169 4.25 9.85 5.99
C THR A 169 5.68 9.85 5.46
N GLY A 170 6.61 9.17 6.16
CA GLY A 170 8.04 9.26 5.88
C GLY A 170 8.67 10.60 6.26
N SER A 171 7.91 11.49 6.92
CA SER A 171 8.37 12.84 7.30
C SER A 171 8.36 13.07 8.81
N ASN A 172 9.13 14.06 9.22
CA ASN A 172 9.16 14.54 10.60
C ASN A 172 7.88 15.33 10.93
N CYS A 173 7.67 15.57 12.22
CA CYS A 173 6.62 16.44 12.71
C CYS A 173 7.08 17.31 13.88
N ILE A 174 6.48 18.49 13.99
CA ILE A 174 6.58 19.34 15.17
C ILE A 174 5.42 19.03 16.09
N VAL A 175 5.73 18.82 17.36
CA VAL A 175 4.74 18.62 18.41
C VAL A 175 4.77 19.83 19.34
N THR A 176 3.62 20.45 19.56
CA THR A 176 3.48 21.58 20.46
C THR A 176 2.34 21.30 21.43
N PHE A 177 2.59 21.49 22.71
CA PHE A 177 1.58 21.37 23.75
C PHE A 177 1.21 22.77 24.25
N PHE A 178 -0.08 23.08 24.25
CA PHE A 178 -0.60 24.34 24.77
C PHE A 178 -1.40 24.13 26.04
N GLY A 179 -1.19 25.02 27.01
CA GLY A 179 -2.02 25.12 28.22
C GLY A 179 -3.41 25.70 27.91
N SER A 180 -4.38 25.49 28.79
CA SER A 180 -5.74 26.02 28.60
C SER A 180 -5.81 27.54 28.52
N ASP A 181 -4.88 28.21 29.22
CA ASP A 181 -4.89 29.65 29.48
C ASP A 181 -3.79 30.39 28.69
N GLU A 182 -3.07 29.69 27.81
CA GLU A 182 -2.05 30.31 26.96
C GLU A 182 -2.69 31.17 25.87
N SER A 183 -2.18 32.38 25.69
CA SER A 183 -2.64 33.33 24.66
C SER A 183 -2.38 32.84 23.22
N SER A 184 -1.40 31.96 23.04
CA SER A 184 -1.05 31.32 21.77
C SER A 184 -1.89 30.07 21.47
N ASN A 185 -2.75 29.63 22.39
CA ASN A 185 -3.60 28.47 22.19
C ASN A 185 -4.73 28.81 21.21
N PRO A 186 -4.81 28.15 20.04
CA PRO A 186 -5.86 28.41 19.06
C PRO A 186 -7.26 27.92 19.53
N VAL A 187 -7.33 27.13 20.61
CA VAL A 187 -8.58 26.65 21.21
C VAL A 187 -8.58 26.95 22.72
N PRO A 188 -8.89 28.20 23.12
CA PRO A 188 -8.85 28.60 24.53
C PRO A 188 -9.84 27.79 25.39
N GLY A 189 -9.45 27.54 26.64
CA GLY A 189 -10.26 26.79 27.62
C GLY A 189 -10.02 25.28 27.65
N TYR A 190 -9.18 24.73 26.77
CA TYR A 190 -8.76 23.32 26.79
C TYR A 190 -7.26 23.20 26.58
N GLY A 191 -6.62 22.20 27.20
CA GLY A 191 -5.26 21.80 26.81
C GLY A 191 -5.26 21.27 25.38
N LEU A 192 -4.30 21.69 24.55
CA LEU A 192 -4.24 21.33 23.14
C LEU A 192 -2.90 20.69 22.80
N LEU A 193 -2.95 19.50 22.21
CA LEU A 193 -1.82 18.87 21.56
C LEU A 193 -1.91 19.13 20.06
N ARG A 194 -1.01 19.98 19.56
CA ARG A 194 -0.86 20.27 18.14
C ARG A 194 0.26 19.43 17.54
N VAL A 195 -0.06 18.65 16.52
CA VAL A 195 0.91 17.88 15.73
C VAL A 195 0.93 18.46 14.32
N GLN A 196 2.06 19.06 13.94
CA GLN A 196 2.27 19.65 12.63
C GLN A 196 3.14 18.72 11.81
N VAL A 197 2.56 18.10 10.79
CA VAL A 197 3.25 17.15 9.94
C VAL A 197 3.98 17.92 8.85
N LEU A 198 5.30 17.75 8.76
CA LEU A 198 6.12 18.39 7.72
C LEU A 198 5.84 17.76 6.36
N SER A 199 6.33 18.42 5.31
CA SER A 199 6.15 17.94 3.93
C SER A 199 6.52 16.45 3.84
N PRO A 200 5.57 15.59 3.47
CA PRO A 200 5.77 14.14 3.34
C PRO A 200 6.79 13.83 2.23
N ASP A 201 7.30 12.60 2.23
CA ASP A 201 8.05 12.09 1.09
C ASP A 201 7.10 11.94 -0.12
N ASN A 202 7.49 12.51 -1.26
CA ASN A 202 6.71 12.44 -2.50
C ASN A 202 6.61 11.01 -3.06
N SER A 203 7.51 10.11 -2.64
CA SER A 203 7.51 8.71 -3.08
C SER A 203 6.51 7.83 -2.32
N LYS A 204 5.97 8.31 -1.19
CA LYS A 204 5.15 7.50 -0.30
C LYS A 204 3.67 7.86 -0.44
N ASP A 205 2.86 6.87 -0.79
CA ASP A 205 1.39 6.99 -0.73
C ASP A 205 0.93 6.84 0.73
N TYR A 206 0.40 7.92 1.31
CA TYR A 206 -0.02 7.97 2.70
C TYR A 206 -1.39 8.61 2.86
N ARG A 207 -2.13 8.18 3.88
CA ARG A 207 -3.40 8.78 4.27
C ARG A 207 -3.22 9.62 5.52
N TYR A 208 -3.47 10.92 5.40
CA TYR A 208 -3.29 11.87 6.49
C TYR A 208 -4.14 11.55 7.74
N GLU A 209 -5.35 11.05 7.52
CA GLU A 209 -6.29 10.68 8.58
C GLU A 209 -5.79 9.54 9.47
N ASP A 210 -4.88 8.70 8.97
CA ASP A 210 -4.32 7.58 9.74
C ASP A 210 -3.46 8.05 10.90
N ILE A 211 -2.84 9.23 10.79
CA ILE A 211 -2.07 9.85 11.89
C ILE A 211 -3.02 10.19 13.03
N PHE A 212 -4.15 10.84 12.71
CA PHE A 212 -5.17 11.15 13.71
C PHE A 212 -5.77 9.89 14.31
N ARG A 213 -6.05 8.87 13.47
CA ARG A 213 -6.58 7.57 13.88
C ARG A 213 -5.63 6.81 14.82
N ALA A 214 -4.32 6.89 14.59
CA ALA A 214 -3.30 6.23 15.42
C ALA A 214 -3.11 6.95 16.77
N LEU A 215 -3.16 8.29 16.78
CA LEU A 215 -2.89 9.10 17.96
C LEU A 215 -4.13 9.29 18.85
N LYS A 216 -5.34 9.40 18.30
CA LYS A 216 -6.57 9.67 19.06
C LYS A 216 -6.77 8.74 20.28
N PRO A 217 -6.55 7.41 20.20
CA PRO A 217 -6.70 6.52 21.35
C PRO A 217 -5.69 6.76 22.48
N LEU A 218 -4.57 7.45 22.20
CA LEU A 218 -3.51 7.72 23.18
C LEU A 218 -3.70 9.04 23.92
N VAL A 219 -4.40 9.99 23.30
CA VAL A 219 -4.54 11.33 23.85
C VAL A 219 -5.54 11.26 25.01
N PRO A 220 -5.17 11.74 26.22
CA PRO A 220 -6.10 11.82 27.34
C PRO A 220 -7.33 12.63 26.96
N GLY A 221 -8.52 12.20 27.40
CA GLY A 221 -9.78 12.81 26.96
C GLY A 221 -9.96 14.31 27.29
N HIS A 222 -9.17 14.86 28.22
CA HIS A 222 -9.17 16.29 28.57
C HIS A 222 -8.27 17.15 27.68
N ILE A 223 -7.46 16.53 26.79
CA ILE A 223 -6.60 17.23 25.83
C ILE A 223 -7.21 17.09 24.44
N LYS A 224 -7.34 18.20 23.72
CA LYS A 224 -7.76 18.17 22.32
C LYS A 224 -6.55 17.84 21.44
N LEU A 225 -6.75 16.95 20.47
CA LEU A 225 -5.74 16.63 19.45
C LEU A 225 -6.05 17.42 18.17
N LEU A 226 -5.07 18.17 17.68
CA LEU A 226 -5.13 18.87 16.40
C LEU A 226 -3.94 18.45 15.54
N VAL A 227 -4.22 17.74 14.44
CA VAL A 227 -3.22 17.29 13.48
C VAL A 227 -3.37 18.17 12.23
N ILE A 228 -2.35 18.96 11.90
CA ILE A 228 -2.35 19.84 10.72
C ILE A 228 -1.17 19.59 9.79
N LYS A 229 -1.39 19.82 8.49
CA LYS A 229 -0.31 19.82 7.49
C LYS A 229 0.44 21.12 7.64
N TYR A 230 1.76 21.04 7.82
CA TYR A 230 2.60 22.22 7.85
C TYR A 230 3.01 22.58 6.42
N PHE A 231 2.82 23.84 6.06
CA PHE A 231 3.36 24.42 4.84
C PHE A 231 4.14 25.66 5.22
N SER A 232 5.37 25.76 4.72
CA SER A 232 6.19 26.96 4.85
C SER A 232 5.62 28.02 3.93
N LEU A 233 5.31 29.20 4.48
CA LEU A 233 4.90 30.33 3.65
C LEU A 233 6.15 31.05 3.14
N TRP A 234 6.04 31.71 2.00
CA TRP A 234 7.12 32.54 1.45
C TRP A 234 7.62 33.61 2.44
N ALA A 235 6.77 34.06 3.36
CA ALA A 235 7.15 34.97 4.43
C ALA A 235 8.09 34.32 5.46
N ASP A 236 7.88 33.04 5.79
CA ASP A 236 8.72 32.29 6.73
C ASP A 236 10.12 32.04 6.14
N VAL A 237 10.15 31.73 4.84
CA VAL A 237 11.39 31.62 4.06
C VAL A 237 12.13 32.95 4.09
N LYS A 238 11.44 34.07 3.80
CA LYS A 238 12.04 35.41 3.82
C LYS A 238 12.61 35.81 5.19
N ASN A 239 11.98 35.42 6.30
CA ASN A 239 12.47 35.74 7.64
C ASN A 239 13.78 35.00 8.00
N ASN A 240 14.03 33.83 7.40
CA ASN A 240 15.30 33.12 7.54
C ASN A 240 16.41 33.66 6.63
N PHE A 241 16.11 34.63 5.74
CA PHE A 241 17.07 35.16 4.77
C PHE A 241 17.24 36.68 4.85
N ALA A 242 18.47 37.14 4.69
CA ALA A 242 18.79 38.57 4.62
C ALA A 242 18.68 39.16 3.18
N ASP A 243 18.97 38.38 2.13
CA ASP A 243 18.96 38.85 0.72
C ASP A 243 18.64 37.71 -0.28
N TRP A 244 17.84 38.00 -1.30
CA TRP A 244 17.40 37.08 -2.35
C TRP A 244 18.49 36.74 -3.37
N ASN A 245 19.50 37.61 -3.52
CA ASN A 245 20.62 37.39 -4.42
C ASN A 245 21.49 36.19 -4.01
N ALA A 246 21.51 35.87 -2.71
CA ALA A 246 22.26 34.73 -2.18
C ALA A 246 21.60 33.38 -2.47
N VAL A 247 20.27 33.34 -2.64
CA VAL A 247 19.54 32.11 -2.99
C VAL A 247 19.60 31.87 -4.50
N ALA A 248 19.50 32.95 -5.29
CA ALA A 248 19.62 32.87 -6.74
C ALA A 248 21.02 32.42 -7.21
N SER A 249 22.05 32.61 -6.39
CA SER A 249 23.41 32.15 -6.66
C SER A 249 23.70 30.72 -6.20
N MET A 250 22.75 30.03 -5.55
CA MET A 250 22.89 28.62 -5.16
C MET A 250 22.60 27.73 -6.38
N ASN A 251 23.54 26.83 -6.67
CA ASN A 251 23.46 25.96 -7.84
C ASN A 251 22.64 24.68 -7.61
N ASP A 252 22.30 24.37 -6.35
CA ASP A 252 21.69 23.09 -5.97
C ASP A 252 20.42 23.28 -5.13
N TRP A 253 19.39 22.51 -5.46
CA TRP A 253 18.07 22.55 -4.80
C TRP A 253 18.16 22.12 -3.33
N GLU A 254 19.06 21.18 -2.99
CA GLU A 254 19.27 20.75 -1.61
C GLU A 254 19.77 21.89 -0.72
N SER A 255 20.59 22.79 -1.28
CA SER A 255 21.10 23.95 -0.54
C SER A 255 19.95 24.90 -0.20
N VAL A 256 19.04 25.15 -1.14
CA VAL A 256 17.85 26.00 -0.93
C VAL A 256 16.87 25.36 0.08
N LYS A 257 16.69 24.04 0.02
CA LYS A 257 15.83 23.27 0.93
C LYS A 257 16.24 23.45 2.40
N SER A 258 17.54 23.56 2.69
CA SER A 258 18.05 23.72 4.05
C SER A 258 17.54 24.97 4.77
N TYR A 259 17.06 25.97 4.03
CA TYR A 259 16.61 27.24 4.60
C TYR A 259 15.09 27.37 4.73
N ILE A 260 14.32 26.40 4.25
CA ILE A 260 12.85 26.39 4.35
C ILE A 260 12.46 25.83 5.73
N PRO A 261 11.93 26.64 6.67
CA PRO A 261 11.52 26.16 7.97
C PRO A 261 10.18 25.41 7.87
N PRO A 262 9.98 24.32 8.62
CA PRO A 262 10.80 23.80 9.69
C PRO A 262 11.61 22.60 9.19
N GLN A 263 12.79 22.40 9.78
CA GLN A 263 13.52 21.14 9.63
C GLN A 263 12.94 20.06 10.56
#